data_AF-A0A172XQH3-F1
#
_entry.id   AF-A0A172XQH3-F1
#
_cell.length_a   1.000
_cell.length_b   1.000
_cell.length_c   1.000
_cell.angle_alpha   90.00
_cell.angle_beta   90.00
_cell.angle_gamma   90.00
#
_symmetry.space_group_name_H-M   'P 1'
#
loop_
_entity.id
_entity.type
_entity.pdbx_description
1 polymer ?
#
loop_
_entity_poly.entity_id
_entity_poly.type
_entity_poly.pdbx_seq_one_letter_code
_entity_poly.pdbx_strand_id
1 'polypeptide(L)'
;MYSVPQNSLFDESLEYDLNGNISKLYRNSKGANGFAEQIDRLTYAYSGNRLSSVTDGSTNYRGYPDVSGNVISYDDNGNMTSQKDKGILNINYNYLNLPNYLEFDRQYFTRNGNVPKLVMRTISNTNSLKFK
;
A
#
# COMPACT_ATOMS: atom_id res chain seq x y z
N MET A 1 -16.81 -36.07 9.39
CA MET A 1 -15.62 -35.48 8.74
C MET A 1 -15.00 -34.50 9.74
N TYR A 2 -13.73 -34.66 10.07
CA TYR A 2 -13.01 -33.69 10.91
C TYR A 2 -12.36 -32.65 10.00
N SER A 3 -12.55 -31.36 10.28
CA SER A 3 -11.74 -30.33 9.63
C SER A 3 -10.33 -30.38 10.23
N VAL A 4 -9.32 -30.44 9.38
CA VAL A 4 -7.95 -30.15 9.81
C VAL A 4 -7.91 -28.66 10.16
N PRO A 5 -7.41 -28.25 11.34
CA PRO A 5 -7.28 -26.84 11.68
C PRO A 5 -6.46 -26.13 10.60
N GLN A 6 -7.04 -25.14 9.93
CA GLN A 6 -6.34 -24.30 8.97
C GLN A 6 -5.54 -23.23 9.75
N ASN A 7 -4.48 -23.67 10.42
CA ASN A 7 -3.66 -22.77 11.23
C ASN A 7 -2.92 -21.77 10.33
N SER A 8 -2.77 -20.53 10.78
CA SER A 8 -1.89 -19.52 10.21
C SER A 8 -2.16 -18.99 8.80
N LEU A 9 -3.27 -19.38 8.15
CA LEU A 9 -3.58 -18.94 6.78
C LEU A 9 -3.72 -17.42 6.62
N PHE A 10 -4.12 -16.73 7.69
CA PHE A 10 -4.39 -15.30 7.70
C PHE A 10 -3.68 -14.61 8.87
N ASP A 11 -2.57 -15.19 9.33
CA ASP A 11 -1.78 -14.58 10.39
C ASP A 11 -1.22 -13.23 9.94
N GLU A 12 -1.22 -12.29 10.88
CA GLU A 12 -0.64 -10.97 10.75
C GLU A 12 0.24 -10.70 11.97
N SER A 13 1.47 -10.22 11.73
CA SER A 13 2.42 -9.86 12.78
C SER A 13 3.06 -8.52 12.45
N LEU A 14 3.11 -7.65 13.46
CA LEU A 14 3.63 -6.29 13.37
C LEU A 14 4.77 -6.10 14.36
N GLU A 15 5.81 -5.42 13.89
CA GLU A 15 6.86 -4.88 14.76
C GLU A 15 6.78 -3.35 14.74
N TYR A 16 7.18 -2.72 15.84
CA TYR A 16 7.18 -1.27 15.99
C TYR A 16 8.56 -0.77 16.41
N ASP A 17 8.91 0.44 15.99
CA ASP A 17 10.05 1.17 16.55
C ASP A 17 9.71 1.81 17.92
N LEU A 18 10.70 2.44 18.56
CA LEU A 18 10.53 3.08 19.87
C LEU A 18 9.59 4.30 19.85
N ASN A 19 9.35 4.90 18.67
CA ASN A 19 8.42 6.00 18.50
C ASN A 19 6.99 5.52 18.19
N GLY A 20 6.78 4.20 18.10
CA GLY A 20 5.49 3.58 17.80
C GLY A 20 5.14 3.51 16.32
N ASN A 21 6.10 3.77 15.41
CA ASN A 21 5.87 3.55 13.98
C ASN A 21 6.03 2.05 13.67
N ILE A 22 5.24 1.52 12.73
CA ILE A 22 5.39 0.13 12.26
C ILE A 22 6.76 -0.01 11.60
N SER A 23 7.62 -0.90 12.07
CA SER A 23 8.92 -1.17 11.44
C SER A 23 8.86 -2.35 10.47
N LYS A 24 8.04 -3.36 10.77
CA LYS A 24 7.80 -4.52 9.91
C LYS A 24 6.36 -5.01 9.95
N LEU A 25 5.91 -5.59 8.84
CA LEU A 25 4.63 -6.28 8.72
C LEU A 25 4.82 -7.61 7.99
N TYR A 26 4.33 -8.68 8.59
CA TYR A 26 4.27 -10.01 7.98
C TYR A 26 2.81 -10.43 7.86
N ARG A 27 2.37 -10.84 6.67
CA ARG A 27 1.01 -11.35 6.45
C ARG A 27 1.02 -12.63 5.64
N ASN A 28 0.14 -13.55 6.04
CA ASN A 28 -0.14 -14.77 5.28
C ASN A 28 -1.47 -14.66 4.53
N SER A 29 -1.58 -15.44 3.45
CA SER A 29 -2.85 -15.74 2.79
C SER A 29 -2.93 -17.23 2.48
N LYS A 30 -4.16 -17.70 2.21
CA LYS A 30 -4.35 -19.05 1.69
C LYS A 30 -3.76 -19.17 0.29
N GLY A 31 -2.77 -20.05 0.14
CA GLY A 31 -2.18 -20.46 -1.12
C GLY A 31 -3.13 -21.29 -1.98
N ALA A 32 -2.82 -21.42 -3.27
CA ALA A 32 -3.60 -22.24 -4.20
C ALA A 32 -3.57 -23.73 -3.81
N ASN A 33 -2.50 -24.17 -3.15
CA ASN A 33 -2.34 -25.49 -2.56
C ASN A 33 -3.12 -25.69 -1.24
N GLY A 34 -3.80 -24.65 -0.75
CA GLY A 34 -4.60 -24.67 0.47
C GLY A 34 -3.83 -24.45 1.78
N PHE A 35 -2.51 -24.25 1.71
CA PHE A 35 -1.63 -23.97 2.85
C PHE A 35 -1.37 -22.46 3.03
N ALA A 36 -0.76 -22.07 4.15
CA ALA A 36 -0.39 -20.68 4.39
C ALA A 36 0.78 -20.29 3.47
N GLU A 37 0.65 -19.15 2.80
CA GLU A 37 1.72 -18.52 2.03
C GLU A 37 1.94 -17.11 2.56
N GLN A 38 3.19 -16.73 2.83
CA GLN A 38 3.51 -15.35 3.16
C GLN A 38 3.32 -14.49 1.91
N ILE A 39 2.40 -13.52 1.99
CA ILE A 39 2.10 -12.57 0.92
C ILE A 39 2.76 -11.21 1.14
N ASP A 40 3.20 -10.93 2.38
CA ASP A 40 3.90 -9.71 2.73
C ASP A 40 5.00 -9.99 3.73
N ARG A 41 6.16 -9.39 3.47
CA ARG A 41 7.30 -9.31 4.37
C ARG A 41 7.87 -7.89 4.27
N LEU A 42 7.10 -6.94 4.78
CA LEU A 42 7.36 -5.53 4.60
C LEU A 42 8.35 -5.02 5.64
N THR A 43 9.28 -4.19 5.17
CA THR A 43 10.14 -3.37 6.02
C THR A 43 9.86 -1.91 5.72
N TYR A 44 9.58 -1.14 6.75
CA TYR A 44 9.25 0.28 6.66
C TYR A 44 10.46 1.11 7.10
N ALA A 45 10.87 2.05 6.27
CA ALA A 45 11.94 2.99 6.59
C ALA A 45 11.36 4.38 6.86
N TYR A 46 11.90 5.09 7.84
CA TYR A 46 11.41 6.41 8.25
C TYR A 46 12.53 7.43 8.36
N SER A 47 12.14 8.70 8.19
CA SER A 47 12.90 9.88 8.61
C SER A 47 12.10 10.59 9.71
N GLY A 48 12.44 10.39 10.98
CA GLY A 48 11.57 10.75 12.09
C GLY A 48 10.30 9.89 12.08
N ASN A 49 9.11 10.51 12.11
CA ASN A 49 7.82 9.80 11.96
C ASN A 49 7.29 9.82 10.52
N ARG A 50 8.11 10.26 9.55
CA ARG A 50 7.73 10.33 8.14
C ARG A 50 8.23 9.11 7.40
N LEU A 51 7.32 8.29 6.88
CA LEU A 51 7.62 7.09 6.11
C LEU A 51 8.37 7.45 4.82
N SER A 52 9.57 6.93 4.60
CA SER A 52 10.39 7.24 3.43
C SER A 52 10.28 6.18 2.33
N SER A 53 10.11 4.91 2.68
CA SER A 53 9.94 3.81 1.73
C SER A 53 9.41 2.54 2.41
N VAL A 54 8.89 1.61 1.61
CA VAL A 54 8.49 0.27 2.05
C VAL A 54 9.05 -0.75 1.08
N THR A 55 9.83 -1.71 1.56
CA THR A 55 10.34 -2.83 0.75
C THR A 55 9.61 -4.10 1.08
N ASP A 56 9.29 -4.92 0.08
CA ASP A 56 8.71 -6.26 0.32
C ASP A 56 9.72 -7.38 -0.01
N GLY A 57 9.91 -8.28 0.94
CA GLY A 57 10.77 -9.46 0.81
C GLY A 57 10.01 -10.77 0.58
N SER A 58 8.69 -10.74 0.38
CA SER A 58 7.85 -11.95 0.27
C SER A 58 7.99 -12.67 -1.06
N THR A 59 8.43 -11.96 -2.12
CA THR A 59 8.38 -12.41 -3.54
C THR A 59 6.99 -12.83 -4.03
N ASN A 60 5.94 -12.55 -3.23
CA ASN A 60 4.57 -12.96 -3.48
C ASN A 60 3.68 -11.73 -3.67
N TYR A 61 3.55 -11.31 -4.93
CA TYR A 61 2.85 -10.09 -5.34
C TYR A 61 1.32 -10.11 -5.15
N ARG A 62 0.79 -11.09 -4.40
CA ARG A 62 -0.60 -11.09 -3.92
C ARG A 62 -0.78 -10.10 -2.75
N GLY A 63 0.29 -9.76 -2.04
CA GLY A 63 0.33 -8.71 -1.02
C GLY A 63 0.79 -7.37 -1.61
N TYR A 64 1.97 -6.92 -1.19
CA TYR A 64 2.57 -5.67 -1.68
C TYR A 64 2.93 -5.79 -3.18
N PRO A 65 2.86 -4.67 -3.93
CA PRO A 65 3.24 -4.65 -5.34
C PRO A 65 4.69 -5.08 -5.58
N ASP A 66 4.96 -5.59 -6.78
CA ASP A 66 6.29 -5.96 -7.25
C ASP A 66 7.29 -4.80 -7.16
N VAL A 67 6.82 -3.62 -7.54
CA VAL A 67 7.54 -2.37 -7.32
C VAL A 67 7.51 -2.04 -5.84
N SER A 68 8.68 -2.10 -5.20
CA SER A 68 8.87 -1.73 -3.80
C SER A 68 10.16 -0.93 -3.59
N GLY A 69 10.25 -0.26 -2.44
CA GLY A 69 11.44 0.47 -2.01
C GLY A 69 11.63 1.83 -2.67
N ASN A 70 10.68 2.31 -3.48
CA ASN A 70 10.77 3.66 -4.00
C ASN A 70 10.61 4.69 -2.89
N VAL A 71 11.27 5.83 -3.08
CA VAL A 71 11.12 6.98 -2.21
C VAL A 71 9.68 7.49 -2.27
N ILE A 72 9.09 7.67 -1.10
CA ILE A 72 7.85 8.38 -0.87
C ILE A 72 8.21 9.85 -0.66
N SER A 73 7.72 10.72 -1.54
CA SER A 73 8.02 12.14 -1.53
C SER A 73 6.98 12.91 -0.74
N TYR A 74 7.37 14.07 -0.21
CA TYR A 74 6.53 14.94 0.58
C TYR A 74 6.77 16.41 0.20
N ASP A 75 5.76 17.26 0.41
CA ASP A 75 5.93 18.71 0.39
C ASP A 75 6.47 19.24 1.73
N ASP A 76 6.75 20.55 1.78
CA ASP A 76 7.29 21.22 2.97
C ASP A 76 6.30 21.23 4.16
N ASN A 77 5.01 21.09 3.88
CA ASN A 77 3.96 20.98 4.90
C ASN A 77 3.84 19.55 5.45
N GLY A 78 4.59 18.59 4.91
CA GLY A 78 4.58 17.19 5.33
C GLY A 78 3.48 16.35 4.69
N ASN A 79 2.80 16.85 3.65
CA ASN A 79 1.85 16.06 2.89
C ASN A 79 2.58 15.16 1.89
N MET A 80 2.12 13.94 1.69
CA MET A 80 2.72 13.01 0.72
C MET A 80 2.44 13.47 -0.71
N THR A 81 3.47 13.64 -1.54
CA THR A 81 3.33 14.07 -2.94
C THR A 81 3.45 12.93 -3.94
N SER A 82 4.04 11.78 -3.57
CA SER A 82 4.08 10.60 -4.46
C SER A 82 4.28 9.30 -3.70
N GLN A 83 3.71 8.20 -4.21
CA GLN A 83 3.96 6.84 -3.74
C GLN A 83 4.01 5.87 -4.93
N LYS A 84 5.19 5.78 -5.55
CA LYS A 84 5.39 5.07 -6.83
C LYS A 84 5.16 3.56 -6.74
N ASP A 85 5.45 2.94 -5.59
CA ASP A 85 5.11 1.54 -5.32
C ASP A 85 3.61 1.25 -5.47
N LYS A 86 2.76 2.29 -5.31
CA LYS A 86 1.31 2.21 -5.48
C LYS A 86 0.83 2.85 -6.79
N GLY A 87 1.76 3.16 -7.69
CA GLY A 87 1.48 3.83 -8.95
C GLY A 87 1.08 5.29 -8.82
N ILE A 88 1.20 5.92 -7.65
CA ILE A 88 0.86 7.33 -7.45
C ILE A 88 2.07 8.17 -7.83
N LEU A 89 1.98 8.87 -8.95
CA LEU A 89 3.04 9.73 -9.47
C LEU A 89 3.02 11.11 -8.84
N ASN A 90 1.83 11.67 -8.59
CA ASN A 90 1.67 12.99 -8.01
C ASN A 90 0.39 13.09 -7.16
N ILE A 91 0.46 13.86 -6.08
CA ILE A 91 -0.68 14.30 -5.27
C ILE A 91 -0.54 15.80 -5.09
N ASN A 92 -1.54 16.57 -5.56
CA ASN A 92 -1.63 18.00 -5.28
C ASN A 92 -2.65 18.26 -4.17
N TYR A 93 -2.39 19.35 -3.45
CA TYR A 93 -3.17 19.80 -2.32
C TYR A 93 -3.72 21.20 -2.57
N ASN A 94 -4.88 21.49 -2.00
CA ASN A 94 -5.41 22.86 -1.98
C ASN A 94 -4.83 23.66 -0.80
N TYR A 95 -5.18 24.94 -0.68
CA TYR A 95 -4.74 25.83 0.40
C TYR A 95 -5.13 25.37 1.83
N LEU A 96 -5.97 24.33 1.96
CA LEU A 96 -6.34 23.72 3.25
C LEU A 96 -5.55 22.43 3.53
N ASN A 97 -4.49 22.13 2.77
CA ASN A 97 -3.75 20.87 2.79
C ASN A 97 -4.65 19.63 2.56
N LEU A 98 -5.73 19.77 1.79
CA LEU A 98 -6.57 18.65 1.39
C LEU A 98 -6.18 18.17 -0.02
N PRO A 99 -5.98 16.86 -0.26
CA PRO A 99 -5.74 16.34 -1.60
C PRO A 99 -6.88 16.75 -2.53
N ASN A 100 -6.56 17.42 -3.63
CA ASN A 100 -7.56 17.82 -4.63
C ASN A 100 -7.32 17.15 -5.98
N TYR A 101 -6.15 16.52 -6.18
CA TYR A 101 -5.76 15.90 -7.43
C TYR A 101 -4.75 14.78 -7.21
N LEU A 102 -4.95 13.64 -7.87
CA LEU A 102 -4.00 12.52 -7.93
C LEU A 102 -3.71 12.16 -9.38
N GLU A 103 -2.43 11.94 -9.68
CA GLU A 103 -1.95 11.38 -10.94
C GLU A 103 -1.41 9.96 -10.70
N PHE A 104 -1.88 9.02 -11.51
CA PHE A 104 -1.45 7.62 -11.47
C PHE A 104 -0.64 7.26 -12.71
N ASP A 105 0.34 6.39 -12.53
CA ASP A 105 1.06 5.77 -13.63
C ASP A 105 0.10 4.90 -14.45
N ARG A 106 0.03 5.19 -15.75
CA ARG A 106 -0.78 4.47 -16.72
C ARG A 106 -0.38 3.00 -16.86
N GLN A 107 0.85 2.66 -16.49
CA GLN A 107 1.40 1.31 -16.58
C GLN A 107 1.38 0.58 -15.23
N TYR A 108 0.82 1.19 -14.19
CA TYR A 108 0.70 0.51 -12.89
C TYR A 108 -0.38 -0.58 -12.96
N PHE A 109 -0.01 -1.78 -13.37
CA PHE A 109 -0.93 -2.92 -13.39
C PHE A 109 -1.10 -3.47 -11.98
N THR A 110 -2.27 -3.27 -11.37
CA THR A 110 -2.71 -4.22 -10.32
C THR A 110 -3.00 -5.54 -11.03
N ARG A 111 -2.34 -6.63 -10.63
CA ARG A 111 -2.36 -7.92 -11.36
C ARG A 111 -3.76 -8.56 -11.51
N ASN A 112 -4.79 -7.96 -10.91
CA ASN A 112 -6.22 -8.28 -11.07
C ASN A 112 -6.88 -7.66 -12.33
N GLY A 113 -6.09 -7.17 -13.29
CA GLY A 113 -6.58 -6.75 -14.61
C GLY A 113 -7.28 -5.39 -14.65
N ASN A 114 -7.37 -4.70 -13.52
CA ASN A 114 -7.76 -3.30 -13.51
C ASN A 114 -6.58 -2.46 -13.95
N VAL A 115 -6.52 -2.17 -15.25
CA VAL A 115 -5.72 -1.07 -15.78
C VAL A 115 -6.20 0.19 -15.06
N PRO A 116 -5.34 0.94 -14.35
CA PRO A 116 -5.66 2.31 -14.03
C PRO A 116 -5.80 3.02 -15.38
N LYS A 117 -7.04 3.16 -15.84
CA LYS A 117 -7.39 4.19 -16.81
C LYS A 117 -6.75 5.47 -16.30
N LEU A 118 -6.24 6.34 -17.17
CA LEU A 118 -5.84 7.68 -16.77
C LEU A 118 -7.06 8.32 -16.08
N VAL A 119 -7.12 8.24 -14.76
CA VAL A 119 -8.19 8.83 -13.97
C VAL A 119 -7.52 10.01 -13.28
N MET A 120 -7.54 11.13 -13.97
CA MET A 120 -7.42 12.42 -13.31
C MET A 120 -8.62 12.52 -12.37
N ARG A 121 -8.43 12.16 -11.10
CA ARG A 121 -9.47 12.28 -10.09
C ARG A 121 -9.31 13.62 -9.44
N THR A 122 -10.11 14.59 -9.87
CA THR A 122 -10.41 15.74 -9.01
C THR A 122 -11.17 15.19 -7.81
N ILE A 123 -10.58 15.25 -6.63
CA ILE A 123 -11.30 14.91 -5.40
C ILE A 123 -12.12 16.15 -5.04
N SER A 124 -13.39 16.17 -5.45
CA SER A 124 -14.36 17.09 -4.88
C SER A 124 -14.84 16.49 -3.55
N ASN A 125 -14.70 17.23 -2.45
CA ASN A 125 -15.24 16.88 -1.12
C ASN A 125 -16.78 16.96 -1.11
N THR A 126 -17.44 16.23 -2.01
CA THR A 126 -18.88 16.01 -1.99
C THR A 126 -19.12 14.60 -1.48
N ASN A 127 -19.79 14.50 -0.32
CA ASN A 127 -20.22 13.27 0.35
C ASN A 127 -21.17 12.42 -0.52
N SER A 128 -20.70 11.83 -1.60
CA SER A 128 -21.52 10.92 -2.42
C SER A 128 -20.70 10.10 -3.41
N LEU A 129 -20.02 9.06 -2.91
CA LEU A 129 -19.73 7.88 -3.71
C LEU A 129 -20.55 6.71 -3.15
N LYS A 130 -21.79 6.59 -3.64
CA LYS A 130 -22.52 5.32 -3.58
C LYS A 130 -22.02 4.47 -4.75
N PHE A 131 -21.26 3.42 -4.44
CA PHE A 131 -21.01 2.35 -5.40
C PHE A 131 -22.31 1.55 -5.53
N LYS A 132 -22.84 1.47 -6.76
CA LYS A 132 -23.81 0.45 -7.14
C LYS A 132 -23.08 -0.84 -7.47
#